data_AF-A0A1C4YCR4-F1
#
_entry.id   AF-A0A1C4YCR4-F1
#
_cell.length_a   1.000
_cell.length_b   1.000
_cell.length_c   1.000
_cell.angle_alpha   90.00
_cell.angle_beta   90.00
_cell.angle_gamma   90.00
#
_symmetry.space_group_name_H-M   'P 1'
#
loop_
_entity.id
_entity.type
_entity.pdbx_description
1 polymer ?
#
loop_
_entity_poly.entity_id
_entity_poly.type
_entity_poly.pdbx_seq_one_letter_code
_entity_poly.pdbx_strand_id
1 'polypeptide(L)'
;MSASSELRFPDNFVWGAATASYQIEGAARDDGRGPSIWDTFSRTPGRVFAGHTGDVACDHYHRYADDVALMAELGLKAYRFSIAWPRIQPDGTGPVEPRGLDFYDRLTDALLDRGIDPIVTLYHWDLPQALQDRGGWTNRETAEHFATYAGAVHGRLGDRIRTWTTLNEPWCSAYLGYGNGVHAPGVSDPGAAFTAVHHLLLGHGLAVRALRAGGAEVVGITLNPAEVQPADRDSAADAAAVRLVDGLQNRIFLDPLTGAGYPADVLEHVSRMVDPATFLRDGDEKLIAAPIDLLGINYYAPTYVAGRPDGAGSSAWPGTEGAVQFLPAAGPVSDMGWAIEPAGLGRLLDRLAADYPGLPLMITENGGAFPDRTTDSAGRVADADRIAYLDGHLRAVHAAIGRGVDLRGYLVWSLLDNYEWAEGYRKRFGIVHVDYLTQRRTPKASARWYQEVISRNGL
;
A
#
# COMPACT_ATOMS: atom_id res chain seq x y z
N MET A 1 -41.81 -8.76 -4.32
CA MET A 1 -40.49 -8.93 -4.93
C MET A 1 -40.07 -7.56 -5.46
N SER A 2 -39.43 -6.75 -4.60
CA SER A 2 -38.84 -5.49 -5.06
C SER A 2 -37.65 -5.86 -5.95
N ALA A 3 -37.64 -5.41 -7.19
CA ALA A 3 -36.42 -5.46 -8.00
C ALA A 3 -35.33 -4.78 -7.18
N SER A 4 -34.28 -5.52 -6.81
CA SER A 4 -33.07 -4.90 -6.26
C SER A 4 -32.57 -3.94 -7.33
N SER A 5 -32.61 -2.63 -7.08
CA SER A 5 -32.08 -1.64 -8.00
C SER A 5 -30.58 -1.88 -8.17
N GLU A 6 -30.15 -2.15 -9.41
CA GLU A 6 -28.74 -2.26 -9.80
C GLU A 6 -27.96 -1.03 -9.30
N LEU A 7 -26.84 -1.24 -8.61
CA LEU A 7 -26.01 -0.13 -8.14
C LEU A 7 -25.07 0.29 -9.26
N ARG A 8 -25.12 1.54 -9.70
CA ARG A 8 -24.21 2.09 -10.73
C ARG A 8 -23.23 3.08 -10.13
N PHE A 9 -21.97 2.95 -10.52
CA PHE A 9 -20.90 3.88 -10.17
C PHE A 9 -20.86 5.05 -11.16
N PRO A 10 -20.15 6.16 -10.85
CA PRO A 10 -19.93 7.25 -11.81
C PRO A 10 -19.35 6.73 -13.13
N ASP A 11 -19.73 7.35 -14.25
CA ASP A 11 -19.28 6.91 -15.60
C ASP A 11 -17.76 6.96 -15.78
N ASN A 12 -17.09 7.85 -15.05
CA ASN A 12 -15.64 8.03 -15.04
C ASN A 12 -14.94 7.31 -13.87
N PHE A 13 -15.63 6.41 -13.15
CA PHE A 13 -15.03 5.66 -12.06
C PHE A 13 -13.97 4.68 -12.59
N VAL A 14 -12.77 4.75 -12.03
CA VAL A 14 -11.63 3.94 -12.47
C VAL A 14 -11.68 2.57 -11.80
N TRP A 15 -11.75 1.51 -12.61
CA TRP A 15 -11.64 0.14 -12.14
C TRP A 15 -10.29 -0.46 -12.50
N GLY A 16 -9.59 -1.02 -11.51
CA GLY A 16 -8.30 -1.64 -11.77
C GLY A 16 -7.91 -2.69 -10.75
N ALA A 17 -6.64 -3.09 -10.82
CA ALA A 17 -5.99 -3.98 -9.88
C ALA A 17 -4.58 -3.45 -9.55
N ALA A 18 -4.04 -3.88 -8.42
CA ALA A 18 -2.74 -3.45 -7.94
C ALA A 18 -1.80 -4.62 -7.63
N THR A 19 -0.49 -4.38 -7.75
CA THR A 19 0.61 -5.26 -7.31
C THR A 19 1.83 -4.43 -6.87
N ALA A 20 2.83 -5.10 -6.26
CA ALA A 20 4.15 -4.51 -5.98
C ALA A 20 5.30 -5.31 -6.63
N SER A 21 6.34 -4.59 -7.04
CA SER A 21 7.55 -5.07 -7.70
C SER A 21 8.13 -6.32 -7.05
N TYR A 22 8.59 -6.23 -5.80
CA TYR A 22 9.21 -7.36 -5.09
C TYR A 22 8.28 -8.55 -4.93
N GLN A 23 6.96 -8.30 -4.89
CA GLN A 23 5.98 -9.35 -4.64
C GLN A 23 5.68 -10.22 -5.87
N ILE A 24 5.85 -9.68 -7.09
CA ILE A 24 5.48 -10.38 -8.33
C ILE A 24 6.60 -10.54 -9.35
N GLU A 25 7.59 -9.64 -9.40
CA GLU A 25 8.54 -9.57 -10.51
C GLU A 25 9.41 -10.83 -10.60
N GLY A 26 9.98 -11.27 -9.48
CA GLY A 26 11.05 -12.26 -9.51
C GLY A 26 12.31 -11.67 -10.12
N ALA A 27 13.04 -12.47 -10.91
CA ALA A 27 14.22 -12.01 -11.65
C ALA A 27 15.19 -11.20 -10.78
N ALA A 28 15.39 -11.65 -9.53
CA ALA A 28 15.98 -10.83 -8.48
C ALA A 28 17.46 -10.47 -8.72
N ARG A 29 18.11 -11.13 -9.69
CA ARG A 29 19.52 -10.95 -10.07
C ARG A 29 19.72 -10.62 -11.55
N ASP A 30 18.63 -10.44 -12.29
CA ASP A 30 18.69 -10.21 -13.73
C ASP A 30 18.91 -8.72 -14.01
N ASP A 31 19.53 -8.43 -15.16
CA ASP A 31 19.67 -7.10 -15.72
C ASP A 31 20.21 -6.02 -14.76
N GLY A 32 21.18 -6.42 -13.92
CA GLY A 32 21.91 -5.52 -13.05
C GLY A 32 21.21 -5.16 -11.74
N ARG A 33 20.04 -5.75 -11.44
CA ARG A 33 19.32 -5.52 -10.19
C ARG A 33 20.20 -5.78 -8.96
N GLY A 34 20.28 -4.78 -8.07
CA GLY A 34 20.90 -4.92 -6.74
C GLY A 34 19.95 -5.58 -5.72
N PRO A 35 20.47 -6.03 -4.56
CA PRO A 35 19.60 -6.53 -3.49
C PRO A 35 18.80 -5.38 -2.85
N SER A 36 17.52 -5.62 -2.60
CA SER A 36 16.69 -4.79 -1.71
C SER A 36 16.84 -5.20 -0.24
N ILE A 37 16.29 -4.40 0.67
CA ILE A 37 16.14 -4.79 2.07
C ILE A 37 15.32 -6.07 2.25
N TRP A 38 14.34 -6.32 1.37
CA TRP A 38 13.55 -7.55 1.40
C TRP A 38 14.33 -8.78 0.93
N ASP A 39 15.28 -8.61 0.00
CA ASP A 39 16.19 -9.69 -0.40
C ASP A 39 17.04 -10.18 0.77
N THR A 40 17.56 -9.25 1.57
CA THR A 40 18.36 -9.56 2.77
C THR A 40 17.47 -10.13 3.87
N PHE A 41 16.32 -9.49 4.13
CA PHE A 41 15.40 -9.88 5.18
C PHE A 41 14.83 -11.27 4.97
N SER A 42 14.37 -11.61 3.76
CA SER A 42 13.77 -12.92 3.46
C SER A 42 14.76 -14.08 3.57
N ARG A 43 16.06 -13.81 3.35
CA ARG A 43 17.15 -14.78 3.51
C ARG A 43 17.62 -14.93 4.95
N THR A 44 17.12 -14.09 5.86
CA THR A 44 17.45 -14.18 7.29
C THR A 44 16.56 -15.24 7.94
N PRO A 45 17.13 -16.29 8.58
CA PRO A 45 16.34 -17.36 9.17
C PRO A 45 15.27 -16.87 10.14
N GLY A 46 14.04 -17.35 9.99
CA GLY A 46 12.91 -17.05 10.88
C GLY A 46 12.17 -15.74 10.61
N ARG A 47 12.64 -14.92 9.66
CA ARG A 47 11.98 -13.63 9.32
C ARG A 47 10.77 -13.79 8.39
N VAL A 48 10.77 -14.82 7.56
CA VAL A 48 9.69 -15.10 6.60
C VAL A 48 9.27 -16.55 6.73
N PHE A 49 7.97 -16.80 6.58
CA PHE A 49 7.40 -18.14 6.62
C PHE A 49 8.16 -19.11 5.71
N ALA A 50 8.58 -20.24 6.27
CA ALA A 50 9.31 -21.31 5.59
C ALA A 50 10.57 -20.87 4.83
N GLY A 51 11.12 -19.68 5.12
CA GLY A 51 12.28 -19.13 4.41
C GLY A 51 11.98 -18.78 2.94
N HIS A 52 10.72 -18.53 2.59
CA HIS A 52 10.36 -18.06 1.25
C HIS A 52 11.06 -16.74 0.91
N THR A 53 11.39 -16.53 -0.36
CA THR A 53 12.02 -15.31 -0.89
C THR A 53 11.25 -14.80 -2.11
N GLY A 54 11.45 -13.52 -2.46
CA GLY A 54 10.94 -12.92 -3.70
C GLY A 54 11.79 -13.22 -4.95
N ASP A 55 12.66 -14.24 -4.91
CA ASP A 55 13.65 -14.46 -5.98
C ASP A 55 13.00 -14.77 -7.33
N VAL A 56 11.92 -15.54 -7.30
CA VAL A 56 11.12 -15.92 -8.47
C VAL A 56 9.73 -15.31 -8.43
N ALA A 57 9.08 -15.31 -7.26
CA ALA A 57 7.73 -14.76 -7.10
C ALA A 57 6.74 -15.30 -8.15
N CYS A 58 6.12 -14.40 -8.90
CA CYS A 58 5.23 -14.73 -10.02
C CYS A 58 5.98 -14.73 -11.35
N ASP A 59 7.28 -14.47 -11.37
CA ASP A 59 8.07 -14.35 -12.59
C ASP A 59 7.46 -13.32 -13.57
N HIS A 60 6.81 -12.28 -13.03
CA HIS A 60 6.13 -11.24 -13.82
C HIS A 60 7.13 -10.49 -14.71
N TYR A 61 8.39 -10.37 -14.29
CA TYR A 61 9.44 -9.74 -15.09
C TYR A 61 9.54 -10.34 -16.50
N HIS A 62 9.43 -11.67 -16.62
CA HIS A 62 9.46 -12.38 -17.89
C HIS A 62 8.08 -12.59 -18.53
N ARG A 63 7.00 -12.45 -17.73
CA ARG A 63 5.62 -12.82 -18.11
C ARG A 63 4.65 -11.64 -18.23
N TYR A 64 5.16 -10.41 -18.11
CA TYR A 64 4.32 -9.22 -18.08
C TYR A 64 3.37 -9.11 -19.27
N ALA A 65 3.78 -9.54 -20.47
CA ALA A 65 2.92 -9.51 -21.65
C ALA A 65 1.68 -10.41 -21.52
N ASP A 66 1.84 -11.61 -20.94
CA ASP A 66 0.73 -12.53 -20.67
C ASP A 66 -0.16 -11.99 -19.55
N ASP A 67 0.45 -11.44 -18.50
CA ASP A 67 -0.29 -10.85 -17.38
C ASP A 67 -1.09 -9.61 -17.84
N VAL A 68 -0.55 -8.78 -18.72
CA VAL A 68 -1.26 -7.63 -19.33
C VAL A 68 -2.38 -8.09 -20.27
N ALA A 69 -2.16 -9.15 -21.05
CA ALA A 69 -3.22 -9.74 -21.87
C ALA A 69 -4.39 -10.23 -20.98
N LEU A 70 -4.08 -10.79 -19.82
CA LEU A 70 -5.09 -11.19 -18.84
C LEU A 70 -5.82 -9.98 -18.22
N MET A 71 -5.11 -8.89 -17.90
CA MET A 71 -5.75 -7.65 -17.42
C MET A 71 -6.77 -7.11 -18.45
N ALA A 72 -6.39 -7.14 -19.74
CA ALA A 72 -7.27 -6.73 -20.83
C ALA A 72 -8.48 -7.65 -20.97
N GLU A 73 -8.30 -8.97 -20.82
CA GLU A 73 -9.40 -9.94 -20.79
C GLU A 73 -10.39 -9.62 -19.64
N LEU A 74 -9.87 -9.31 -18.46
CA LEU A 74 -10.68 -8.94 -17.29
C LEU A 74 -11.33 -7.55 -17.40
N GLY A 75 -10.99 -6.77 -18.44
CA GLY A 75 -11.58 -5.47 -18.70
C GLY A 75 -11.05 -4.33 -17.81
N LEU A 76 -9.92 -4.53 -17.12
CA LEU A 76 -9.34 -3.52 -16.25
C LEU A 76 -9.08 -2.21 -17.02
N LYS A 77 -9.33 -1.07 -16.37
CA LYS A 77 -9.10 0.27 -16.94
C LYS A 77 -7.81 0.89 -16.45
N ALA A 78 -7.33 0.46 -15.29
CA ALA A 78 -6.03 0.86 -14.77
C ALA A 78 -5.29 -0.31 -14.15
N TYR A 79 -3.97 -0.22 -14.17
CA TYR A 79 -3.09 -1.15 -13.45
C TYR A 79 -2.10 -0.35 -12.61
N ARG A 80 -2.16 -0.57 -11.30
CA ARG A 80 -1.20 0.02 -10.36
C ARG A 80 -0.06 -0.95 -10.10
N PHE A 81 1.16 -0.52 -10.39
CA PHE A 81 2.37 -1.28 -10.11
C PHE A 81 3.44 -0.39 -9.50
N SER A 82 4.39 -0.98 -8.77
CA SER A 82 5.56 -0.27 -8.29
C SER A 82 6.79 -0.51 -9.14
N ILE A 83 7.71 0.44 -9.11
CA ILE A 83 9.01 0.36 -9.76
C ILE A 83 10.06 0.00 -8.71
N ALA A 84 10.84 -1.03 -8.99
CA ALA A 84 11.88 -1.48 -8.10
C ALA A 84 13.07 -0.53 -8.15
N TRP A 85 13.22 0.31 -7.12
CA TRP A 85 14.41 1.14 -6.93
C TRP A 85 15.73 0.36 -7.14
N PRO A 86 15.94 -0.86 -6.61
CA PRO A 86 17.16 -1.62 -6.81
C PRO A 86 17.39 -2.11 -8.25
N ARG A 87 16.38 -2.03 -9.14
CA ARG A 87 16.59 -2.23 -10.59
C ARG A 87 17.05 -0.95 -11.28
N ILE A 88 16.59 0.20 -10.81
CA ILE A 88 16.87 1.48 -11.45
C ILE A 88 18.22 2.02 -10.98
N GLN A 89 18.50 1.96 -9.68
CA GLN A 89 19.79 2.30 -9.08
C GLN A 89 20.18 1.17 -8.12
N PRO A 90 21.01 0.20 -8.54
CA PRO A 90 21.32 -1.00 -7.76
C PRO A 90 21.89 -0.76 -6.36
N ASP A 91 22.68 0.30 -6.18
CA ASP A 91 23.22 0.74 -4.88
C ASP A 91 22.40 1.89 -4.24
N GLY A 92 21.32 2.30 -4.92
CA GLY A 92 20.42 3.39 -4.54
C GLY A 92 20.89 4.80 -4.85
N THR A 93 22.11 4.99 -5.34
CA THR A 93 22.73 6.33 -5.49
C THR A 93 23.50 6.53 -6.79
N GLY A 94 23.92 5.44 -7.42
CA GLY A 94 24.72 5.42 -8.62
C GLY A 94 23.93 5.78 -9.89
N PRO A 95 24.55 5.62 -11.07
CA PRO A 95 23.86 5.86 -12.33
C PRO A 95 22.67 4.92 -12.49
N VAL A 96 21.72 5.35 -13.32
CA VAL A 96 20.60 4.51 -13.76
C VAL A 96 21.13 3.27 -14.49
N GLU A 97 20.65 2.08 -14.13
CA GLU A 97 20.82 0.84 -14.92
C GLU A 97 19.73 0.80 -16.01
N PRO A 98 20.07 1.07 -17.28
CA PRO A 98 19.08 1.27 -18.33
C PRO A 98 18.18 0.06 -18.56
N ARG A 99 18.72 -1.16 -18.43
CA ARG A 99 17.95 -2.39 -18.63
C ARG A 99 16.87 -2.59 -17.56
N GLY A 100 17.10 -2.07 -16.35
CA GLY A 100 16.10 -2.02 -15.30
C GLY A 100 14.91 -1.15 -15.67
N LEU A 101 15.15 0.02 -16.27
CA LEU A 101 14.09 0.89 -16.79
C LEU A 101 13.40 0.30 -18.03
N ASP A 102 14.12 -0.39 -18.91
CA ASP A 102 13.55 -0.95 -20.14
C ASP A 102 12.45 -1.98 -19.87
N PHE A 103 12.45 -2.66 -18.72
CA PHE A 103 11.32 -3.50 -18.31
C PHE A 103 10.05 -2.67 -18.11
N TYR A 104 10.12 -1.58 -17.33
CA TYR A 104 8.97 -0.72 -17.07
C TYR A 104 8.53 0.07 -18.30
N ASP A 105 9.47 0.41 -19.19
CA ASP A 105 9.18 1.00 -20.51
C ASP A 105 8.29 0.05 -21.34
N ARG A 106 8.70 -1.21 -21.48
CA ARG A 106 7.92 -2.24 -22.20
C ARG A 106 6.58 -2.57 -21.51
N LEU A 107 6.55 -2.61 -20.19
CA LEU A 107 5.31 -2.82 -19.43
C LEU A 107 4.33 -1.66 -19.68
N THR A 108 4.81 -0.42 -19.66
CA THR A 108 4.01 0.77 -19.93
C THR A 108 3.41 0.73 -21.33
N ASP A 109 4.23 0.41 -22.35
CA ASP A 109 3.75 0.26 -23.72
C ASP A 109 2.69 -0.84 -23.84
N ALA A 110 2.95 -2.03 -23.25
CA ALA A 110 2.01 -3.14 -23.30
C ALA A 110 0.64 -2.80 -22.67
N LEU A 111 0.63 -2.03 -21.57
CA LEU A 111 -0.59 -1.58 -20.92
C LEU A 111 -1.38 -0.61 -21.82
N LEU A 112 -0.69 0.41 -22.35
CA LEU A 112 -1.31 1.44 -23.17
C LEU A 112 -1.82 0.89 -24.50
N ASP A 113 -1.11 -0.06 -25.12
CA ASP A 113 -1.55 -0.78 -26.32
C ASP A 113 -2.86 -1.55 -26.09
N ARG A 114 -3.18 -1.87 -24.84
CA ARG A 114 -4.44 -2.52 -24.42
C ARG A 114 -5.45 -1.55 -23.81
N GLY A 115 -5.17 -0.25 -23.81
CA GLY A 115 -6.03 0.79 -23.24
C GLY A 115 -6.16 0.74 -21.73
N ILE A 116 -5.11 0.27 -21.03
CA ILE A 116 -5.03 0.20 -19.58
C ILE A 116 -4.13 1.34 -19.09
N ASP A 117 -4.66 2.23 -18.24
CA ASP A 117 -3.93 3.38 -17.69
C ASP A 117 -2.90 2.91 -16.63
N PRO A 118 -1.60 3.16 -16.82
CA PRO A 118 -0.58 2.84 -15.81
C PRO A 118 -0.66 3.83 -14.63
N ILE A 119 -0.75 3.30 -13.41
CA ILE A 119 -0.63 4.06 -12.16
C ILE A 119 0.67 3.62 -11.47
N VAL A 120 1.69 4.48 -11.47
CA VAL A 120 3.01 4.10 -10.93
C VAL A 120 3.13 4.42 -9.45
N THR A 121 3.69 3.47 -8.69
CA THR A 121 4.19 3.69 -7.33
C THR A 121 5.72 3.68 -7.31
N LEU A 122 6.36 4.76 -6.87
CA LEU A 122 7.82 4.88 -6.90
C LEU A 122 8.50 4.06 -5.81
N TYR A 123 7.92 4.01 -4.61
CA TYR A 123 8.46 3.23 -3.50
C TYR A 123 7.41 2.30 -2.90
N HIS A 124 7.65 1.00 -3.01
CA HIS A 124 6.87 -0.05 -2.36
C HIS A 124 7.81 -1.01 -1.61
N TRP A 125 8.53 -0.42 -0.65
CA TRP A 125 9.29 -1.08 0.43
C TRP A 125 10.59 -1.76 0.02
N ASP A 126 10.93 -1.83 -1.25
CA ASP A 126 12.11 -2.52 -1.78
C ASP A 126 13.36 -1.62 -1.83
N LEU A 127 13.64 -0.87 -0.75
CA LEU A 127 14.83 0.00 -0.64
C LEU A 127 16.12 -0.79 -0.99
N PRO A 128 17.04 -0.27 -1.83
CA PRO A 128 18.34 -0.89 -2.06
C PRO A 128 19.08 -1.15 -0.75
N GLN A 129 19.59 -2.37 -0.54
CA GLN A 129 20.26 -2.75 0.71
C GLN A 129 21.46 -1.84 1.01
N ALA A 130 22.18 -1.38 -0.01
CA ALA A 130 23.31 -0.47 0.17
C ALA A 130 22.92 0.87 0.83
N LEU A 131 21.68 1.35 0.63
CA LEU A 131 21.14 2.51 1.37
C LEU A 131 20.88 2.13 2.83
N GLN A 132 20.31 0.96 3.08
CA GLN A 132 20.07 0.46 4.44
C GLN A 132 21.36 0.25 5.23
N ASP A 133 22.44 -0.21 4.59
CA ASP A 133 23.75 -0.37 5.22
C ASP A 133 24.33 0.97 5.71
N ARG A 134 23.83 2.11 5.18
CA ARG A 134 24.13 3.48 5.60
C ARG A 134 23.05 4.11 6.50
N GLY A 135 22.12 3.29 7.01
CA GLY A 135 21.02 3.70 7.89
C GLY A 135 19.63 3.65 7.25
N GLY A 136 19.53 3.58 5.93
CA GLY A 136 18.24 3.53 5.23
C GLY A 136 17.38 4.74 5.56
N TRP A 137 16.10 4.53 5.88
CA TRP A 137 15.18 5.64 6.19
C TRP A 137 15.49 6.37 7.50
N THR A 138 16.37 5.86 8.36
CA THR A 138 16.85 6.67 9.50
C THR A 138 17.93 7.69 9.09
N ASN A 139 18.51 7.53 7.91
CA ASN A 139 19.44 8.49 7.33
C ASN A 139 18.68 9.44 6.38
N ARG A 140 18.79 10.75 6.64
CA ARG A 140 18.15 11.80 5.85
C ARG A 140 18.50 11.75 4.37
N GLU A 141 19.75 11.43 4.03
CA GLU A 141 20.21 11.40 2.63
C GLU A 141 19.39 10.42 1.77
N THR A 142 18.79 9.39 2.37
CA THR A 142 17.88 8.47 1.68
C THR A 142 16.67 9.20 1.06
N ALA A 143 16.14 10.23 1.72
CA ALA A 143 15.06 11.06 1.16
C ALA A 143 15.49 11.83 -0.09
N GLU A 144 16.74 12.31 -0.11
CA GLU A 144 17.32 13.06 -1.23
C GLU A 144 17.62 12.13 -2.42
N HIS A 145 18.14 10.93 -2.12
CA HIS A 145 18.35 9.88 -3.12
C HIS A 145 17.03 9.39 -3.72
N PHE A 146 15.97 9.28 -2.90
CA PHE A 146 14.64 8.93 -3.40
C PHE A 146 14.12 9.96 -4.41
N ALA A 147 14.36 11.25 -4.19
CA ALA A 147 13.98 12.29 -5.14
C ALA A 147 14.77 12.22 -6.46
N THR A 148 16.06 11.89 -6.37
CA THR A 148 16.92 11.67 -7.55
C THR A 148 16.42 10.48 -8.38
N TYR A 149 16.13 9.37 -7.72
CA TYR A 149 15.51 8.18 -8.29
C TYR A 149 14.17 8.52 -8.97
N ALA A 150 13.28 9.22 -8.27
CA ALA A 150 11.97 9.63 -8.77
C ALA A 150 12.08 10.46 -10.06
N GLY A 151 13.01 11.42 -10.09
CA GLY A 151 13.28 12.23 -11.28
C GLY A 151 13.79 11.40 -12.46
N ALA A 152 14.67 10.42 -12.21
CA ALA A 152 15.20 9.54 -13.25
C ALA A 152 14.11 8.65 -13.86
N VAL A 153 13.24 8.08 -13.03
CA VAL A 153 12.10 7.26 -13.49
C VAL A 153 11.13 8.10 -14.32
N HIS A 154 10.75 9.28 -13.82
CA HIS A 154 9.88 10.20 -14.54
C HIS A 154 10.49 10.65 -15.87
N GLY A 155 11.80 10.90 -15.92
CA GLY A 155 12.49 11.26 -17.16
C GLY A 155 12.36 10.22 -18.28
N ARG A 156 12.09 8.95 -17.94
CA ARG A 156 11.91 7.85 -18.91
C ARG A 156 10.46 7.56 -19.26
N LEU A 157 9.54 7.70 -18.31
CA LEU A 157 8.14 7.23 -18.44
C LEU A 157 7.09 8.35 -18.35
N GLY A 158 7.50 9.57 -17.96
CA GLY A 158 6.60 10.70 -17.72
C GLY A 158 5.90 11.25 -18.96
N ASP A 159 6.32 10.84 -20.16
CA ASP A 159 5.64 11.16 -21.42
C ASP A 159 4.33 10.38 -21.60
N ARG A 160 4.18 9.24 -20.91
CA ARG A 160 3.08 8.29 -21.05
C ARG A 160 2.29 8.06 -19.76
N ILE A 161 2.93 8.23 -18.61
CA ILE A 161 2.32 7.94 -17.30
C ILE A 161 1.77 9.23 -16.70
N ARG A 162 0.45 9.24 -16.48
CA ARG A 162 -0.27 10.39 -15.93
C ARG A 162 -0.30 10.42 -14.41
N THR A 163 -0.48 9.26 -13.77
CA THR A 163 -0.73 9.15 -12.32
C THR A 163 0.47 8.56 -11.60
N TRP A 164 1.06 9.35 -10.70
CA TRP A 164 2.25 9.00 -9.92
C TRP A 164 1.93 8.95 -8.44
N THR A 165 2.33 7.89 -7.78
CA THR A 165 2.29 7.71 -6.33
C THR A 165 3.72 7.67 -5.82
N THR A 166 4.10 8.53 -4.87
CA THR A 166 5.47 8.51 -4.35
C THR A 166 5.72 7.28 -3.48
N LEU A 167 4.95 7.11 -2.40
CA LEU A 167 5.13 6.07 -1.40
C LEU A 167 3.85 5.24 -1.28
N ASN A 168 4.02 3.93 -1.12
CA ASN A 168 3.00 3.05 -0.58
C ASN A 168 3.19 2.85 0.91
N GLU A 169 2.15 3.12 1.71
CA GLU A 169 2.06 2.76 3.12
C GLU A 169 3.34 3.09 3.93
N PRO A 170 3.69 4.39 4.05
CA PRO A 170 4.85 4.79 4.84
C PRO A 170 4.75 4.33 6.30
N TRP A 171 3.53 4.12 6.84
CA TRP A 171 3.34 3.51 8.16
C TRP A 171 3.96 2.10 8.23
N CYS A 172 3.72 1.24 7.23
CA CYS A 172 4.31 -0.09 7.18
C CYS A 172 5.84 -0.03 7.09
N SER A 173 6.37 0.81 6.19
CA SER A 173 7.83 0.96 6.04
C SER A 173 8.52 1.44 7.33
N ALA A 174 7.89 2.35 8.07
CA ALA A 174 8.44 2.90 9.30
C ALA A 174 8.18 2.00 10.52
N TYR A 175 6.93 1.75 10.88
CA TYR A 175 6.58 1.08 12.12
C TYR A 175 6.81 -0.43 12.06
N LEU A 176 6.48 -1.09 10.95
CA LEU A 176 6.73 -2.52 10.80
C LEU A 176 8.20 -2.83 10.44
N GLY A 177 8.85 -1.92 9.71
CA GLY A 177 10.25 -2.06 9.30
C GLY A 177 11.28 -1.68 10.36
N TYR A 178 11.04 -0.59 11.10
CA TYR A 178 11.96 -0.05 12.11
C TYR A 178 11.42 -0.07 13.54
N GLY A 179 10.11 -0.18 13.77
CA GLY A 179 9.52 -0.18 15.11
C GLY A 179 9.46 -1.56 15.75
N ASN A 180 8.74 -2.50 15.14
CA ASN A 180 8.65 -3.88 15.64
C ASN A 180 9.50 -4.89 14.85
N GLY A 181 9.94 -4.54 13.64
CA GLY A 181 10.81 -5.35 12.81
C GLY A 181 10.16 -6.60 12.20
N VAL A 182 8.83 -6.65 12.07
CA VAL A 182 8.14 -7.72 11.34
C VAL A 182 8.34 -7.62 9.83
N HIS A 183 8.59 -6.41 9.32
CA HIS A 183 8.96 -6.16 7.93
C HIS A 183 10.44 -5.80 7.81
N ALA A 184 10.98 -5.87 6.58
CA ALA A 184 12.33 -5.38 6.29
C ALA A 184 12.46 -3.88 6.64
N PRO A 185 13.60 -3.41 7.19
CA PRO A 185 14.84 -4.15 7.43
C PRO A 185 14.88 -5.01 8.71
N GLY A 186 13.79 -5.09 9.48
CA GLY A 186 13.71 -5.93 10.67
C GLY A 186 14.30 -5.29 11.94
N VAL A 187 14.34 -3.96 11.98
CA VAL A 187 14.80 -3.17 13.11
C VAL A 187 13.67 -3.02 14.13
N SER A 188 14.00 -3.11 15.41
CA SER A 188 13.05 -3.03 16.52
C SER A 188 13.43 -1.88 17.47
N ASP A 189 13.29 -0.64 16.98
CA ASP A 189 13.63 0.59 17.68
C ASP A 189 12.54 1.66 17.45
N PRO A 190 11.76 2.01 18.50
CA PRO A 190 10.75 3.06 18.42
C PRO A 190 11.26 4.41 17.89
N GLY A 191 12.44 4.84 18.30
CA GLY A 191 13.03 6.10 17.84
C GLY A 191 13.39 6.05 16.36
N ALA A 192 13.92 4.92 15.89
CA ALA A 192 14.18 4.69 14.47
C ALA A 192 12.90 4.73 13.62
N ALA A 193 11.77 4.21 14.13
CA ALA A 193 10.48 4.28 13.46
C ALA A 193 10.04 5.73 13.21
N PHE A 194 10.10 6.61 14.23
CA PHE A 194 9.70 8.01 14.07
C PHE A 194 10.65 8.81 13.18
N THR A 195 11.95 8.55 13.25
CA THR A 195 12.92 9.10 12.30
C THR A 195 12.60 8.67 10.87
N ALA A 196 12.25 7.39 10.66
CA ALA A 196 11.86 6.89 9.34
C ALA A 196 10.55 7.51 8.84
N VAL A 197 9.54 7.71 9.70
CA VAL A 197 8.31 8.46 9.35
C VAL A 197 8.66 9.83 8.77
N HIS A 198 9.56 10.56 9.44
CA HIS A 198 9.95 11.89 9.00
C HIS A 198 10.65 11.87 7.64
N HIS A 199 11.68 11.03 7.47
CA HIS A 199 12.43 10.99 6.21
C HIS A 199 11.64 10.40 5.04
N LEU A 200 10.69 9.49 5.30
CA LEU A 200 9.73 9.05 4.28
C LEU A 200 8.89 10.23 3.80
N LEU A 201 8.26 10.98 4.71
CA LEU A 201 7.46 12.16 4.33
C LEU A 201 8.29 13.25 3.65
N LEU A 202 9.52 13.48 4.11
CA LEU A 202 10.46 14.39 3.44
C LEU A 202 10.78 13.90 2.02
N GLY A 203 11.03 12.60 1.87
CA GLY A 203 11.26 11.95 0.57
C GLY A 203 10.06 12.10 -0.36
N HIS A 204 8.84 11.93 0.15
CA HIS A 204 7.62 12.25 -0.59
C HIS A 204 7.66 13.68 -1.12
N GLY A 205 7.84 14.68 -0.24
CA GLY A 205 7.86 16.09 -0.62
C GLY A 205 8.93 16.44 -1.67
N LEU A 206 10.15 15.90 -1.50
CA LEU A 206 11.24 16.08 -2.46
C LEU A 206 10.95 15.40 -3.81
N ALA A 207 10.36 14.20 -3.79
CA ALA A 207 9.94 13.49 -5.00
C ALA A 207 8.80 14.23 -5.72
N VAL A 208 7.80 14.77 -5.02
CA VAL A 208 6.76 15.62 -5.63
C VAL A 208 7.41 16.77 -6.39
N ARG A 209 8.35 17.49 -5.76
CA ARG A 209 9.07 18.59 -6.43
C ARG A 209 9.82 18.12 -7.69
N ALA A 210 10.51 16.99 -7.63
CA ALA A 210 11.23 16.43 -8.77
C ALA A 210 10.27 16.04 -9.92
N LEU A 211 9.16 15.37 -9.60
CA LEU A 211 8.12 14.98 -10.56
C LEU A 211 7.48 16.21 -11.23
N ARG A 212 7.12 17.23 -10.46
CA ARG A 212 6.55 18.48 -10.99
C ARG A 212 7.54 19.23 -11.88
N ALA A 213 8.82 19.28 -11.51
CA ALA A 213 9.85 19.86 -12.36
C ALA A 213 9.99 19.11 -13.70
N GLY A 214 9.67 17.82 -13.72
CA GLY A 214 9.59 17.00 -14.93
C GLY A 214 8.29 17.13 -15.72
N GLY A 215 7.25 17.78 -15.18
CA GLY A 215 5.95 17.97 -15.83
C GLY A 215 4.83 17.03 -15.39
N ALA A 216 5.01 16.27 -14.30
CA ALA A 216 3.95 15.38 -13.80
C ALA A 216 2.66 16.14 -13.45
N GLU A 217 1.52 15.69 -13.98
CA GLU A 217 0.21 16.33 -13.77
C GLU A 217 -0.53 15.80 -12.54
N VAL A 218 -0.51 14.49 -12.29
CA VAL A 218 -1.18 13.87 -11.14
C VAL A 218 -0.15 13.17 -10.26
N VAL A 219 0.12 13.74 -9.09
CA VAL A 219 1.05 13.22 -8.09
C VAL A 219 0.32 13.06 -6.75
N GLY A 220 0.47 11.89 -6.15
CA GLY A 220 -0.14 11.52 -4.89
C GLY A 220 0.76 10.68 -4.00
N ILE A 221 0.17 10.26 -2.88
CA ILE A 221 0.74 9.29 -1.93
C ILE A 221 -0.35 8.29 -1.57
N THR A 222 0.04 7.04 -1.31
CA THR A 222 -0.88 6.00 -0.83
C THR A 222 -0.61 5.73 0.64
N LEU A 223 -1.67 5.85 1.46
CA LEU A 223 -1.64 5.57 2.89
C LEU A 223 -2.53 4.36 3.20
N ASN A 224 -2.25 3.68 4.31
CA ASN A 224 -3.10 2.64 4.90
C ASN A 224 -3.75 3.10 6.21
N PRO A 225 -4.69 4.07 6.14
CA PRO A 225 -5.33 4.55 7.33
C PRO A 225 -6.20 3.45 7.97
N ALA A 226 -6.16 3.37 9.30
CA ALA A 226 -7.05 2.49 10.04
C ALA A 226 -8.32 3.23 10.45
N GLU A 227 -9.45 2.53 10.39
CA GLU A 227 -10.67 2.98 11.06
C GLU A 227 -10.60 2.53 12.53
N VAL A 228 -10.17 3.45 13.41
CA VAL A 228 -9.95 3.14 14.83
C VAL A 228 -11.24 3.37 15.62
N GLN A 229 -11.73 2.34 16.32
CA GLN A 229 -12.97 2.37 17.09
C GLN A 229 -12.73 2.06 18.58
N PRO A 230 -13.48 2.71 19.49
CA PRO A 230 -13.43 2.38 20.90
C PRO A 230 -14.19 1.07 21.19
N ALA A 231 -13.83 0.38 22.28
CA ALA A 231 -14.60 -0.75 22.80
C ALA A 231 -15.96 -0.30 23.34
N ASP A 232 -15.95 0.84 24.04
CA ASP A 232 -17.11 1.53 24.58
C ASP A 232 -17.08 3.00 24.13
N ARG A 233 -18.12 3.42 23.40
CA ARG A 233 -18.24 4.78 22.84
C ARG A 233 -18.40 5.85 23.92
N ASP A 234 -18.87 5.48 25.10
CA ASP A 234 -19.10 6.41 26.21
C ASP A 234 -17.89 6.48 27.17
N SER A 235 -16.85 5.67 26.95
CA SER A 235 -15.64 5.62 27.77
C SER A 235 -14.63 6.71 27.35
N ALA A 236 -14.35 7.65 28.26
CA ALA A 236 -13.31 8.65 28.07
C ALA A 236 -11.90 8.03 27.92
N ALA A 237 -11.65 6.90 28.59
CA ALA A 237 -10.39 6.18 28.47
C ALA A 237 -10.24 5.58 27.05
N ASP A 238 -11.31 5.02 26.49
CA ASP A 238 -11.30 4.46 25.15
C ASP A 238 -11.17 5.57 24.11
N ALA A 239 -11.82 6.72 24.32
CA ALA A 239 -11.63 7.89 23.46
C ALA A 239 -10.16 8.37 23.43
N ALA A 240 -9.46 8.35 24.58
CA ALA A 240 -8.04 8.67 24.63
C ALA A 240 -7.17 7.63 23.90
N ALA A 241 -7.49 6.33 24.03
CA ALA A 241 -6.81 5.26 23.31
C ALA A 241 -7.01 5.38 21.78
N VAL A 242 -8.25 5.65 21.34
CA VAL A 242 -8.57 5.91 19.94
C VAL A 242 -7.75 7.09 19.43
N ARG A 243 -7.72 8.22 20.16
CA ARG A 243 -6.97 9.40 19.76
C ARG A 243 -5.48 9.11 19.58
N LEU A 244 -4.87 8.36 20.51
CA LEU A 244 -3.45 7.99 20.43
C LEU A 244 -3.17 7.09 19.21
N VAL A 245 -3.92 6.01 19.04
CA VAL A 245 -3.70 5.04 17.94
C VAL A 245 -4.00 5.67 16.59
N ASP A 246 -5.07 6.47 16.49
CA ASP A 246 -5.36 7.27 15.30
C ASP A 246 -4.24 8.28 14.99
N GLY A 247 -3.66 8.88 16.02
CA GLY A 247 -2.51 9.78 15.88
C GLY A 247 -1.32 9.08 15.23
N LEU A 248 -0.97 7.89 15.74
CA LEU A 248 0.19 7.11 15.31
C LEU A 248 -0.03 6.41 13.96
N GLN A 249 -1.27 6.05 13.61
CA GLN A 249 -1.61 5.40 12.34
C GLN A 249 -1.88 6.41 11.22
N ASN A 250 -2.73 7.40 11.50
CA ASN A 250 -3.37 8.21 10.46
C ASN A 250 -2.80 9.64 10.45
N ARG A 251 -3.00 10.40 11.54
CA ARG A 251 -2.74 11.85 11.57
C ARG A 251 -1.25 12.21 11.47
N ILE A 252 -0.34 11.35 11.95
CA ILE A 252 1.11 11.56 11.80
C ILE A 252 1.55 11.59 10.33
N PHE A 253 0.75 11.03 9.40
CA PHE A 253 1.00 11.14 7.96
C PHE A 253 0.08 12.16 7.29
N LEU A 254 -1.22 12.16 7.60
CA LEU A 254 -2.20 13.01 6.93
C LEU A 254 -1.99 14.51 7.22
N ASP A 255 -1.78 14.89 8.48
CA ASP A 255 -1.72 16.30 8.88
C ASP A 255 -0.49 17.02 8.27
N PRO A 256 0.72 16.43 8.24
CA PRO A 256 1.86 17.04 7.55
C PRO A 256 1.64 17.23 6.05
N LEU A 257 0.98 16.29 5.37
CA LEU A 257 0.73 16.37 3.93
C LEU A 257 -0.19 17.54 3.55
N THR A 258 -1.07 17.96 4.45
CA THR A 258 -1.97 19.11 4.23
C THR A 258 -1.41 20.43 4.76
N GLY A 259 -0.16 20.44 5.25
CA GLY A 259 0.47 21.62 5.84
C GLY A 259 0.00 21.98 7.25
N ALA A 260 -0.77 21.10 7.91
CA ALA A 260 -1.16 21.29 9.32
C ALA A 260 -0.01 20.99 10.30
N GLY A 261 1.08 20.38 9.81
CA GLY A 261 2.22 19.94 10.61
C GLY A 261 1.95 18.64 11.35
N TYR A 262 2.91 18.16 12.14
CA TYR A 262 2.69 16.97 12.96
C TYR A 262 1.71 17.27 14.11
N PRO A 263 0.81 16.34 14.47
CA PRO A 263 -0.10 16.55 15.57
C PRO A 263 0.65 16.72 16.90
N ALA A 264 0.33 17.77 17.65
CA ALA A 264 1.05 18.10 18.89
C ALA A 264 1.00 16.97 19.94
N ASP A 265 -0.11 16.24 20.03
CA ASP A 265 -0.25 15.10 20.93
C ASP A 265 0.61 13.91 20.52
N VAL A 266 0.79 13.71 19.21
CA VAL A 266 1.68 12.69 18.67
C VAL A 266 3.13 13.09 18.92
N LEU A 267 3.51 14.35 18.70
CA LEU A 267 4.87 14.82 19.02
C LEU A 267 5.22 14.70 20.50
N GLU A 268 4.27 15.00 21.40
CA GLU A 268 4.46 14.79 22.84
C GLU A 268 4.70 13.32 23.16
N HIS A 269 3.94 12.42 22.53
CA HIS A 269 4.12 10.98 22.67
C HIS A 269 5.48 10.51 22.15
N VAL A 270 5.87 10.96 20.96
CA VAL A 270 7.17 10.65 20.33
C VAL A 270 8.34 11.12 21.19
N SER A 271 8.23 12.31 21.78
CA SER A 271 9.26 12.91 22.65
C SER A 271 9.62 12.06 23.88
N ARG A 272 8.76 11.09 24.25
CA ARG A 272 9.04 10.15 25.33
C ARG A 272 10.02 9.04 24.94
N MET A 273 10.21 8.82 23.63
CA MET A 273 11.02 7.74 23.07
C MET A 273 12.25 8.26 22.32
N VAL A 274 12.11 9.40 21.63
CA VAL A 274 13.20 10.03 20.88
C VAL A 274 13.00 11.55 20.86
N ASP A 275 14.09 12.30 20.97
CA ASP A 275 14.04 13.76 20.83
C ASP A 275 13.78 14.14 19.36
N PRO A 276 12.64 14.77 19.03
CA PRO A 276 12.33 15.15 17.65
C PRO A 276 13.37 16.07 17.01
N ALA A 277 14.12 16.85 17.81
CA ALA A 277 15.18 17.72 17.30
C ALA A 277 16.35 16.93 16.65
N THR A 278 16.41 15.62 16.85
CA THR A 278 17.43 14.76 16.22
C THR A 278 17.17 14.48 14.73
N PHE A 279 15.92 14.61 14.26
CA PHE A 279 15.55 14.32 12.88
C PHE A 279 14.76 15.42 12.18
N LEU A 280 14.02 16.26 12.92
CA LEU A 280 13.32 17.41 12.34
C LEU A 280 14.32 18.52 12.00
N ARG A 281 14.19 19.11 10.81
CA ARG A 281 14.92 20.33 10.44
C ARG A 281 13.96 21.41 9.95
N ASP A 282 14.32 22.67 10.23
CA ASP A 282 13.56 23.83 9.79
C ASP A 282 13.37 23.82 8.26
N GLY A 283 12.11 23.95 7.83
CA GLY A 283 11.73 23.98 6.42
C GLY A 283 11.30 22.63 5.85
N ASP A 284 11.51 21.52 6.55
CA ASP A 284 11.03 20.20 6.13
C ASP A 284 9.51 20.16 6.05
N GLU A 285 8.81 20.86 6.95
CA GLU A 285 7.35 20.93 6.97
C GLU A 285 6.78 21.48 5.65
N LYS A 286 7.49 22.43 5.02
CA LYS A 286 7.08 23.01 3.73
C LYS A 286 7.35 22.08 2.56
N LEU A 287 8.40 21.27 2.66
CA LEU A 287 8.72 20.26 1.65
C LEU A 287 7.69 19.13 1.69
N ILE A 288 7.39 18.63 2.89
CA ILE A 288 6.41 17.57 3.14
C ILE A 288 5.02 17.97 2.65
N ALA A 289 4.61 19.22 2.91
CA ALA A 289 3.31 19.76 2.51
C ALA A 289 3.22 20.16 1.02
N ALA A 290 4.06 19.59 0.16
CA ALA A 290 3.96 19.80 -1.29
C ALA A 290 2.57 19.34 -1.79
N PRO A 291 1.82 20.17 -2.55
CA PRO A 291 0.46 19.82 -2.94
C PRO A 291 0.36 18.52 -3.75
N ILE A 292 -0.56 17.65 -3.32
CA ILE A 292 -0.93 16.40 -3.99
C ILE A 292 -2.30 16.53 -4.67
N ASP A 293 -2.51 15.78 -5.75
CA ASP A 293 -3.78 15.82 -6.53
C ASP A 293 -4.71 14.65 -6.20
N LEU A 294 -4.19 13.61 -5.56
CA LEU A 294 -4.89 12.37 -5.27
C LEU A 294 -4.31 11.70 -4.03
N LEU A 295 -5.18 11.30 -3.11
CA LEU A 295 -4.82 10.46 -1.97
C LEU A 295 -5.25 9.02 -2.23
N GLY A 296 -4.27 8.13 -2.29
CA GLY A 296 -4.50 6.68 -2.34
C GLY A 296 -4.81 6.14 -0.95
N ILE A 297 -5.86 5.33 -0.85
CA ILE A 297 -6.30 4.68 0.39
C ILE A 297 -6.19 3.17 0.22
N ASN A 298 -5.39 2.56 1.10
CA ASN A 298 -5.34 1.13 1.30
C ASN A 298 -6.16 0.79 2.55
N TYR A 299 -7.17 -0.05 2.41
CA TYR A 299 -8.02 -0.44 3.53
C TYR A 299 -8.26 -1.94 3.53
N TYR A 300 -8.20 -2.54 4.72
CA TYR A 300 -8.34 -3.98 4.89
C TYR A 300 -9.24 -4.36 6.07
N ALA A 301 -9.13 -3.66 7.20
CA ALA A 301 -9.92 -3.93 8.41
C ALA A 301 -9.97 -2.71 9.35
N PRO A 302 -10.99 -2.62 10.22
CA PRO A 302 -10.99 -1.67 11.33
C PRO A 302 -10.07 -2.13 12.47
N THR A 303 -9.72 -1.20 13.36
CA THR A 303 -8.93 -1.45 14.57
C THR A 303 -9.74 -1.08 15.80
N TYR A 304 -10.02 -2.06 16.68
CA TYR A 304 -10.74 -1.80 17.94
C TYR A 304 -9.77 -1.69 19.11
N VAL A 305 -9.94 -0.67 19.94
CA VAL A 305 -9.08 -0.39 21.09
C VAL A 305 -9.87 -0.04 22.35
N ALA A 306 -9.31 -0.36 23.51
CA ALA A 306 -9.80 0.09 24.80
C ALA A 306 -8.71 0.84 25.55
N GLY A 307 -9.10 1.86 26.33
CA GLY A 307 -8.22 2.51 27.29
C GLY A 307 -8.17 1.69 28.57
N ARG A 308 -7.01 1.11 28.87
CA ARG A 308 -6.83 0.24 30.03
C ARG A 308 -5.51 0.56 30.73
N PRO A 309 -5.53 0.84 32.04
CA PRO A 309 -4.33 0.69 32.86
C PRO A 309 -3.76 -0.72 32.63
N ASP A 310 -2.44 -0.81 32.42
CA ASP A 310 -1.74 -2.07 32.14
C ASP A 310 -2.13 -2.73 30.81
N GLY A 311 -2.74 -1.98 29.88
CA GLY A 311 -2.99 -2.45 28.53
C GLY A 311 -1.70 -2.90 27.85
N ALA A 312 -1.71 -4.06 27.21
CA ALA A 312 -0.49 -4.66 26.63
C ALA A 312 0.14 -3.82 25.51
N GLY A 313 -0.59 -2.84 24.96
CA GLY A 313 -0.17 -2.07 23.81
C GLY A 313 0.02 -2.95 22.58
N SER A 314 0.79 -2.44 21.63
CA SER A 314 1.29 -3.20 20.50
C SER A 314 2.59 -2.56 20.03
N SER A 315 3.61 -3.37 19.79
CA SER A 315 4.89 -2.88 19.28
C SER A 315 4.78 -2.27 17.86
N ALA A 316 3.69 -2.56 17.13
CA ALA A 316 3.38 -1.88 15.87
C ALA A 316 2.99 -0.40 16.07
N TRP A 317 2.58 0.00 17.27
CA TRP A 317 2.32 1.38 17.68
C TRP A 317 3.13 1.69 18.96
N PRO A 318 4.44 2.00 18.83
CA PRO A 318 5.33 2.17 19.97
C PRO A 318 4.83 3.18 21.01
N GLY A 319 4.99 2.84 22.29
CA GLY A 319 4.61 3.67 23.44
C GLY A 319 3.15 3.51 23.87
N THR A 320 2.39 2.62 23.24
CA THR A 320 1.01 2.32 23.63
C THR A 320 0.90 1.39 24.85
N GLU A 321 2.01 0.77 25.25
CA GLU A 321 2.10 -0.11 26.41
C GLU A 321 1.72 0.62 27.71
N GLY A 322 0.94 -0.05 28.56
CA GLY A 322 0.44 0.48 29.83
C GLY A 322 -0.79 1.39 29.70
N ALA A 323 -1.26 1.69 28.48
CA ALA A 323 -2.39 2.61 28.25
C ALA A 323 -3.46 2.06 27.30
N VAL A 324 -3.08 1.27 26.29
CA VAL A 324 -3.99 0.80 25.24
C VAL A 324 -4.06 -0.72 25.24
N GLN A 325 -5.28 -1.25 25.10
CA GLN A 325 -5.51 -2.65 24.77
C GLN A 325 -6.10 -2.73 23.36
N PHE A 326 -5.38 -3.38 22.44
CA PHE A 326 -5.91 -3.74 21.13
C PHE A 326 -6.82 -4.95 21.27
N LEU A 327 -8.02 -4.87 20.70
CA LEU A 327 -9.03 -5.91 20.83
C LEU A 327 -9.00 -6.85 19.61
N PRO A 328 -9.21 -8.15 19.82
CA PRO A 328 -9.32 -9.08 18.71
C PRO A 328 -10.56 -8.76 17.88
N ALA A 329 -10.53 -9.16 16.61
CA ALA A 329 -11.67 -9.05 15.71
C ALA A 329 -12.92 -9.73 16.32
N ALA A 330 -14.03 -9.01 16.30
CA ALA A 330 -15.35 -9.57 16.60
C ALA A 330 -16.04 -9.95 15.28
N GLY A 331 -16.30 -11.24 15.05
CA GLY A 331 -17.02 -11.72 13.87
C GLY A 331 -16.12 -12.38 12.81
N PRO A 332 -16.52 -12.36 11.52
CA PRO A 332 -15.81 -13.04 10.46
C PRO A 332 -14.43 -12.42 10.23
N VAL A 333 -13.45 -13.28 9.96
CA VAL A 333 -12.07 -12.87 9.68
C VAL A 333 -11.59 -13.46 8.36
N SER A 334 -10.66 -12.75 7.72
CA SER A 334 -9.90 -13.28 6.58
C SER A 334 -8.91 -14.35 7.03
N ASP A 335 -8.23 -14.99 6.09
CA ASP A 335 -7.15 -15.94 6.40
C ASP A 335 -5.94 -15.24 7.05
N MET A 336 -5.85 -13.91 7.03
CA MET A 336 -4.88 -13.14 7.83
C MET A 336 -5.30 -12.98 9.29
N GLY A 337 -6.51 -13.40 9.67
CA GLY A 337 -7.11 -13.11 10.97
C GLY A 337 -7.65 -11.68 11.10
N TRP A 338 -7.77 -10.94 9.99
CA TRP A 338 -8.24 -9.55 9.98
C TRP A 338 -9.76 -9.50 9.92
N ALA A 339 -10.38 -8.60 10.68
CA ALA A 339 -11.83 -8.43 10.71
C ALA A 339 -12.39 -8.07 9.32
N ILE A 340 -13.48 -8.71 8.93
CA ILE A 340 -14.21 -8.38 7.70
C ILE A 340 -15.39 -7.48 8.07
N GLU A 341 -15.20 -6.17 7.97
CA GLU A 341 -16.23 -5.17 8.29
C GLU A 341 -16.29 -4.06 7.22
N PRO A 342 -17.07 -4.24 6.14
CA PRO A 342 -17.19 -3.24 5.08
C PRO A 342 -17.67 -1.86 5.54
N ALA A 343 -18.49 -1.82 6.61
CA ALA A 343 -18.97 -0.58 7.18
C ALA A 343 -17.82 0.32 7.71
N GLY A 344 -16.70 -0.28 8.14
CA GLY A 344 -15.51 0.46 8.56
C GLY A 344 -14.90 1.28 7.41
N LEU A 345 -14.84 0.74 6.19
CA LEU A 345 -14.40 1.51 5.02
C LEU A 345 -15.30 2.73 4.77
N GLY A 346 -16.62 2.55 4.87
CA GLY A 346 -17.58 3.65 4.70
C GLY A 346 -17.36 4.77 5.72
N ARG A 347 -17.20 4.43 7.01
CA ARG A 347 -16.93 5.40 8.09
C ARG A 347 -15.60 6.11 7.89
N LEU A 348 -14.57 5.39 7.47
CA LEU A 348 -13.25 5.96 7.20
C LEU A 348 -13.30 6.97 6.04
N LEU A 349 -13.97 6.62 4.94
CA LEU A 349 -14.12 7.51 3.78
C LEU A 349 -14.89 8.78 4.13
N ASP A 350 -15.98 8.66 4.90
CA ASP A 350 -16.75 9.82 5.36
C ASP A 350 -15.87 10.75 6.23
N ARG A 351 -15.09 10.17 7.13
CA ARG A 351 -14.17 10.91 7.99
C ARG A 351 -13.09 11.63 7.18
N LEU A 352 -12.44 10.93 6.25
CA LEU A 352 -11.38 11.53 5.42
C LEU A 352 -11.91 12.70 4.59
N ALA A 353 -13.11 12.58 4.03
CA ALA A 353 -13.76 13.66 3.28
C ALA A 353 -14.12 14.87 4.17
N ALA A 354 -14.45 14.65 5.44
CA ALA A 354 -14.77 15.70 6.40
C ALA A 354 -13.52 16.39 6.96
N ASP A 355 -12.50 15.61 7.35
CA ASP A 355 -11.29 16.10 8.00
C ASP A 355 -10.31 16.73 6.99
N TYR A 356 -10.29 16.27 5.74
CA TYR A 356 -9.39 16.74 4.67
C TYR A 356 -10.17 17.09 3.39
N PRO A 357 -11.04 18.13 3.43
CA PRO A 357 -11.93 18.46 2.33
C PRO A 357 -11.18 18.92 1.08
N GLY A 358 -11.71 18.56 -0.08
CA GLY A 358 -11.17 18.96 -1.39
C GLY A 358 -10.01 18.10 -1.90
N LEU A 359 -9.56 17.11 -1.13
CA LEU A 359 -8.57 16.13 -1.57
C LEU A 359 -9.28 14.92 -2.20
N PRO A 360 -9.10 14.66 -3.50
CA PRO A 360 -9.69 13.50 -4.15
C PRO A 360 -9.13 12.19 -3.62
N LEU A 361 -9.98 11.18 -3.50
CA LEU A 361 -9.63 9.86 -2.97
C LEU A 361 -9.65 8.81 -4.08
N MET A 362 -8.83 7.77 -3.93
CA MET A 362 -8.91 6.53 -4.69
C MET A 362 -8.61 5.35 -3.77
N ILE A 363 -9.40 4.27 -3.84
CA ILE A 363 -9.01 3.01 -3.19
C ILE A 363 -7.89 2.41 -4.03
N THR A 364 -6.66 2.50 -3.56
CA THR A 364 -5.47 2.00 -4.25
C THR A 364 -5.15 0.55 -3.91
N GLU A 365 -5.70 0.06 -2.79
CA GLU A 365 -5.74 -1.35 -2.41
C GLU A 365 -6.98 -1.64 -1.54
N ASN A 366 -7.73 -2.68 -1.92
CA ASN A 366 -8.65 -3.37 -1.02
C ASN A 366 -8.83 -4.82 -1.48
N GLY A 367 -8.75 -5.75 -0.54
CA GLY A 367 -8.92 -7.18 -0.77
C GLY A 367 -8.71 -7.98 0.50
N GLY A 368 -8.72 -9.31 0.42
CA GLY A 368 -8.54 -10.17 1.59
C GLY A 368 -7.90 -11.50 1.22
N ALA A 369 -7.09 -12.08 2.11
CA ALA A 369 -6.61 -13.46 1.94
C ALA A 369 -7.72 -14.44 2.32
N PHE A 370 -7.93 -15.47 1.49
CA PHE A 370 -8.85 -16.57 1.77
C PHE A 370 -8.22 -17.89 1.31
N PRO A 371 -8.56 -19.03 1.94
CA PRO A 371 -8.10 -20.33 1.47
C PRO A 371 -8.70 -20.63 0.08
N ASP A 372 -7.87 -20.62 -0.94
CA ASP A 372 -8.30 -20.95 -2.30
C ASP A 372 -8.55 -22.46 -2.43
N ARG A 373 -9.75 -22.82 -2.93
CA ARG A 373 -10.14 -24.22 -3.14
C ARG A 373 -10.27 -24.50 -4.62
N THR A 374 -9.51 -25.48 -5.12
CA THR A 374 -9.72 -26.03 -6.46
C THR A 374 -10.97 -26.92 -6.46
N THR A 375 -11.83 -26.73 -7.46
CA THR A 375 -13.15 -27.37 -7.49
C THR A 375 -13.28 -28.49 -8.50
N ASP A 376 -12.35 -28.58 -9.46
CA ASP A 376 -12.39 -29.59 -10.51
C ASP A 376 -11.00 -29.91 -11.07
N SER A 377 -10.95 -30.95 -11.91
CA SER A 377 -9.75 -31.34 -12.67
C SER A 377 -9.35 -30.30 -13.73
N ALA A 378 -10.21 -29.33 -14.04
CA ALA A 378 -9.91 -28.21 -14.93
C ALA A 378 -9.17 -27.07 -14.20
N GLY A 379 -9.00 -27.18 -12.88
CA GLY A 379 -8.23 -26.24 -12.07
C GLY A 379 -9.00 -24.97 -11.68
N ARG A 380 -10.34 -24.95 -11.78
CA ARG A 380 -11.12 -23.77 -11.37
C ARG A 380 -10.99 -23.53 -9.86
N VAL A 381 -10.74 -22.28 -9.49
CA VAL A 381 -10.62 -21.84 -8.09
C VAL A 381 -11.90 -21.11 -7.68
N ALA A 382 -12.64 -21.70 -6.74
CA ALA A 382 -13.84 -21.09 -6.17
C ALA A 382 -13.52 -20.39 -4.85
N ASP A 383 -13.65 -19.08 -4.84
CA ASP A 383 -13.31 -18.18 -3.74
C ASP A 383 -14.49 -17.26 -3.39
N ALA A 384 -15.64 -17.87 -3.08
CA ALA A 384 -16.88 -17.14 -2.77
C ALA A 384 -16.73 -16.16 -1.59
N ASP A 385 -15.87 -16.48 -0.62
CA ASP A 385 -15.58 -15.59 0.52
C ASP A 385 -14.90 -14.29 0.05
N ARG A 386 -14.03 -14.37 -0.97
CA ARG A 386 -13.39 -13.21 -1.59
C ARG A 386 -14.41 -12.36 -2.34
N ILE A 387 -15.35 -12.98 -3.07
CA ILE A 387 -16.46 -12.27 -3.72
C ILE A 387 -17.30 -11.53 -2.67
N ALA A 388 -17.68 -12.20 -1.58
CA ALA A 388 -18.49 -11.59 -0.52
C ALA A 388 -17.76 -10.41 0.15
N TYR A 389 -16.44 -10.54 0.37
CA TYR A 389 -15.61 -9.44 0.86
C TYR A 389 -15.66 -8.24 -0.09
N LEU A 390 -15.41 -8.46 -1.39
CA LEU A 390 -15.35 -7.39 -2.39
C LEU A 390 -16.71 -6.73 -2.61
N ASP A 391 -17.79 -7.51 -2.73
CA ASP A 391 -19.16 -6.97 -2.86
C ASP A 391 -19.51 -6.07 -1.66
N GLY A 392 -19.24 -6.52 -0.44
CA GLY A 392 -19.50 -5.74 0.76
C GLY A 392 -18.76 -4.39 0.77
N HIS A 393 -17.46 -4.39 0.46
CA HIS A 393 -16.66 -3.17 0.45
C HIS A 393 -17.03 -2.25 -0.72
N LEU A 394 -17.36 -2.79 -1.90
CA LEU A 394 -17.83 -1.98 -3.02
C LEU A 394 -19.20 -1.34 -2.76
N ARG A 395 -20.10 -1.99 -2.00
CA ARG A 395 -21.34 -1.34 -1.52
C ARG A 395 -21.06 -0.21 -0.55
N ALA A 396 -20.09 -0.37 0.36
CA ALA A 396 -19.68 0.69 1.28
C ALA A 396 -19.08 1.90 0.54
N VAL A 397 -18.25 1.63 -0.47
CA VAL A 397 -17.71 2.62 -1.40
C VAL A 397 -18.83 3.35 -2.14
N HIS A 398 -19.76 2.61 -2.74
CA HIS A 398 -20.90 3.19 -3.48
C HIS A 398 -21.73 4.10 -2.58
N ALA A 399 -22.00 3.68 -1.34
CA ALA A 399 -22.73 4.47 -0.38
C ALA A 399 -21.98 5.76 0.02
N ALA A 400 -20.65 5.73 0.15
CA ALA A 400 -19.82 6.91 0.42
C ALA A 400 -19.86 7.91 -0.75
N ILE A 401 -19.76 7.43 -2.00
CA ILE A 401 -19.95 8.26 -3.20
C ILE A 401 -21.34 8.90 -3.18
N GLY A 402 -22.38 8.14 -2.83
CA GLY A 402 -23.75 8.65 -2.70
C GLY A 402 -23.94 9.72 -1.61
N ARG A 403 -23.02 9.79 -0.63
CA ARG A 403 -22.97 10.86 0.39
C ARG A 403 -22.10 12.05 -0.01
N GLY A 404 -21.46 12.02 -1.18
CA GLY A 404 -20.67 13.12 -1.73
C GLY A 404 -19.16 13.01 -1.54
N VAL A 405 -18.63 11.86 -1.13
CA VAL A 405 -17.18 11.62 -1.09
C VAL A 405 -16.63 11.61 -2.54
N ASP A 406 -15.63 12.46 -2.84
CA ASP A 406 -14.91 12.47 -4.14
C ASP A 406 -13.98 11.25 -4.24
N LEU A 407 -14.56 10.07 -4.48
CA LEU A 407 -13.84 8.83 -4.67
C LEU A 407 -13.84 8.45 -6.16
N ARG A 408 -12.65 8.41 -6.76
CA ARG A 408 -12.47 8.35 -8.22
C ARG A 408 -12.20 6.97 -8.78
N GLY A 409 -11.86 5.99 -7.94
CA GLY A 409 -11.61 4.64 -8.41
C GLY A 409 -11.37 3.62 -7.31
N TYR A 410 -11.31 2.37 -7.73
CA TYR A 410 -11.08 1.19 -6.91
C TYR A 410 -10.12 0.22 -7.59
N LEU A 411 -9.05 -0.13 -6.88
CA LEU A 411 -8.04 -1.09 -7.32
C LEU A 411 -8.05 -2.29 -6.38
N VAL A 412 -8.44 -3.46 -6.91
CA VAL A 412 -8.43 -4.69 -6.12
C VAL A 412 -7.00 -5.09 -5.76
N TRP A 413 -6.78 -5.39 -4.47
CA TRP A 413 -5.56 -6.05 -4.01
C TRP A 413 -5.81 -7.56 -3.89
N SER A 414 -5.19 -8.40 -4.70
CA SER A 414 -4.21 -8.11 -5.76
C SER A 414 -4.67 -8.68 -7.10
N LEU A 415 -4.00 -8.28 -8.19
CA LEU A 415 -4.19 -8.96 -9.48
C LEU A 415 -3.82 -10.44 -9.36
N LEU A 416 -2.58 -10.72 -8.97
CA LEU A 416 -1.99 -12.05 -8.86
C LEU A 416 -1.81 -12.45 -7.40
N ASP A 417 -1.99 -13.74 -7.08
CA ASP A 417 -1.37 -14.32 -5.89
C ASP A 417 0.13 -14.06 -5.92
N ASN A 418 0.73 -13.63 -4.81
CA ASN A 418 2.07 -13.08 -4.82
C ASN A 418 2.83 -13.43 -3.52
N TYR A 419 4.05 -12.90 -3.36
CA TYR A 419 4.80 -13.02 -2.12
C TYR A 419 4.22 -12.06 -1.06
N GLU A 420 3.49 -12.57 -0.08
CA GLU A 420 2.83 -11.79 0.97
C GLU A 420 3.80 -11.48 2.13
N TRP A 421 4.90 -10.78 1.83
CA TRP A 421 5.80 -10.22 2.84
C TRP A 421 6.31 -11.28 3.84
N ALA A 422 6.14 -11.05 5.15
CA ALA A 422 6.56 -11.99 6.20
C ALA A 422 5.82 -13.36 6.13
N GLU A 423 4.65 -13.40 5.48
CA GLU A 423 3.86 -14.61 5.28
C GLU A 423 4.37 -15.46 4.09
N GLY A 424 5.23 -14.90 3.25
CA GLY A 424 5.68 -15.53 2.02
C GLY A 424 4.49 -15.96 1.14
N TYR A 425 4.55 -17.15 0.55
CA TYR A 425 3.52 -17.64 -0.37
C TYR A 425 2.35 -18.39 0.30
N ARG A 426 2.21 -18.36 1.64
CA ARG A 426 1.13 -19.10 2.33
C ARG A 426 -0.21 -18.38 2.30
N LYS A 427 -0.21 -17.07 2.03
CA LYS A 427 -1.40 -16.21 1.96
C LYS A 427 -1.62 -15.78 0.52
N ARG A 428 -2.88 -15.76 0.10
CA ARG A 428 -3.29 -15.57 -1.30
C ARG A 428 -4.34 -14.48 -1.42
N PHE A 429 -3.92 -13.31 -1.90
CA PHE A 429 -4.78 -12.14 -2.13
C PHE A 429 -5.30 -12.02 -3.56
N GLY A 430 -4.69 -12.73 -4.52
CA GLY A 430 -4.97 -12.53 -5.93
C GLY A 430 -6.42 -12.82 -6.30
N ILE A 431 -6.98 -12.06 -7.22
CA ILE A 431 -8.15 -12.50 -7.99
C ILE A 431 -7.75 -13.50 -9.09
N VAL A 432 -6.45 -13.60 -9.39
CA VAL A 432 -5.86 -14.62 -10.27
C VAL A 432 -4.94 -15.52 -9.43
N HIS A 433 -5.23 -16.82 -9.47
CA HIS A 433 -4.39 -17.83 -8.83
C HIS A 433 -3.07 -17.99 -9.59
N VAL A 434 -1.96 -18.09 -8.87
CA VAL A 434 -0.64 -18.46 -9.42
C VAL A 434 -0.21 -19.79 -8.83
N ASP A 435 -0.02 -20.77 -9.71
CA ASP A 435 0.68 -22.01 -9.38
C ASP A 435 2.19 -21.71 -9.38
N TYR A 436 2.81 -21.54 -8.22
CA TYR A 436 4.21 -21.11 -8.10
C TYR A 436 5.23 -22.12 -8.67
N LEU A 437 4.84 -23.39 -8.85
CA LEU A 437 5.73 -24.41 -9.43
C LEU A 437 5.75 -24.34 -10.96
N THR A 438 4.59 -24.07 -11.57
CA THR A 438 4.44 -24.05 -13.04
C THR A 438 4.35 -22.63 -13.61
N GLN A 439 4.21 -21.63 -12.75
CA GLN A 439 3.93 -20.23 -13.08
C GLN A 439 2.62 -20.01 -13.84
N ARG A 440 1.72 -21.01 -13.87
CA ARG A 440 0.43 -20.91 -14.55
C ARG A 440 -0.52 -19.98 -13.80
N ARG A 441 -1.10 -19.02 -14.52
CA ARG A 441 -2.16 -18.13 -14.03
C ARG A 441 -3.52 -18.78 -14.25
N THR A 442 -4.42 -18.66 -13.28
CA THR A 442 -5.80 -19.14 -13.39
C THR A 442 -6.74 -18.12 -12.77
N PRO A 443 -7.55 -17.38 -13.56
CA PRO A 443 -8.54 -16.46 -13.02
C PRO A 443 -9.50 -17.19 -12.08
N LYS A 444 -9.62 -16.69 -10.84
CA LYS A 444 -10.54 -17.25 -9.84
C LYS A 444 -11.97 -16.83 -10.15
N ALA A 445 -12.94 -17.38 -9.42
CA ALA A 445 -14.34 -16.95 -9.53
C ALA A 445 -14.48 -15.44 -9.24
N SER A 446 -13.72 -14.90 -8.28
CA SER A 446 -13.64 -13.47 -7.98
C SER A 446 -13.16 -12.60 -9.15
N ALA A 447 -12.19 -13.04 -9.96
CA ALA A 447 -11.78 -12.30 -11.15
C ALA A 447 -12.90 -12.20 -12.19
N ARG A 448 -13.66 -13.28 -12.39
CA ARG A 448 -14.81 -13.29 -13.33
C ARG A 448 -15.97 -12.44 -12.81
N TRP A 449 -16.25 -12.51 -11.52
CA TRP A 449 -17.21 -11.62 -10.88
C TRP A 449 -16.80 -10.15 -11.01
N TYR A 450 -15.52 -9.83 -10.77
CA TYR A 450 -15.02 -8.46 -10.88
C TYR A 450 -15.05 -7.96 -12.34
N GLN A 451 -14.75 -8.82 -13.31
CA GLN A 451 -14.94 -8.54 -14.75
C GLN A 451 -16.40 -8.15 -15.06
N GLU A 452 -17.38 -8.86 -14.49
CA GLU A 452 -18.80 -8.51 -14.64
C GLU A 452 -19.11 -7.14 -14.01
N VAL A 453 -18.61 -6.87 -12.79
CA VAL A 453 -18.73 -5.57 -12.11
C VAL A 453 -18.23 -4.43 -12.98
N ILE A 454 -17.05 -4.58 -13.57
CA ILE A 454 -16.45 -3.58 -14.46
C ILE A 454 -17.31 -3.41 -15.72
N SER A 455 -17.75 -4.50 -16.33
CA SER A 455 -18.51 -4.47 -17.59
C SER A 455 -19.85 -3.70 -17.47
N ARG A 456 -20.51 -3.79 -16.32
CA ARG A 456 -21.77 -3.09 -16.03
C ARG A 456 -21.57 -1.76 -15.29
N ASN A 457 -20.34 -1.45 -14.89
CA ASN A 457 -20.00 -0.32 -14.02
C ASN A 457 -20.81 -0.32 -12.71
N GLY A 458 -20.95 -1.49 -12.05
CA GLY A 458 -21.96 -1.67 -11.01
C GLY A 458 -22.04 -3.05 -10.31
N LEU A 459 -22.91 -3.14 -9.30
CA LEU A 459 -23.17 -4.34 -8.48
C LEU A 459 -24.59 -4.92 -8.68
#